data_AF-A0A2V7Y7F8-F1
#
_entry.id   AF-A0A2V7Y7F8-F1
#
_cell.length_a   1.000
_cell.length_b   1.000
_cell.length_c   1.000
_cell.angle_alpha   90.00
_cell.angle_beta   90.00
_cell.angle_gamma   90.00
#
_symmetry.space_group_name_H-M   'P 1'
#
loop_
_entity.id
_entity.type
_entity.pdbx_description
1 polymer ?
#
loop_
_entity_poly.entity_id
_entity_poly.type
_entity_poly.pdbx_seq_one_letter_code
_entity_poly.pdbx_strand_id
1 'polypeptide(L)'
;PVMKRPWLSWAAAIAAAYGLKLAYSRAAAADLAWILVPTARAVGWLRGETLTFNPASGWVAPDGSYVIAPACAGINFLILVLTVAVLGFAHRLRSPRARLGWWLASLAGAYVATIAVNTLRIVAAVELYRFGPVAGLTPEAAHRLLGILIYLSALWWLYTALDRLTGGRRSGALLVVGAYLGMTLVVPLLTGHPGARYAEHAMMVSLIAGLFMAGRWAVLRRERA
;
A
#
# COMPACT_ATOMS: atom_id res chain seq x y z
N PRO A 1 33.74 6.22 -14.05
CA PRO A 1 33.35 6.47 -12.65
C PRO A 1 32.00 5.78 -12.31
N VAL A 2 32.07 4.54 -11.82
CA VAL A 2 30.88 3.77 -11.40
C VAL A 2 30.32 4.41 -10.13
N MET A 3 29.12 4.96 -10.20
CA MET A 3 28.51 5.63 -9.06
C MET A 3 28.20 4.62 -7.96
N LYS A 4 29.10 4.61 -6.95
CA LYS A 4 29.01 3.76 -5.76
C LYS A 4 27.68 3.93 -5.01
N ARG A 5 26.97 5.06 -5.18
CA ARG A 5 25.75 5.41 -4.44
C ARG A 5 24.47 5.11 -5.25
N PRO A 6 23.42 4.54 -4.64
CA PRO A 6 22.16 4.12 -5.30
C PRO A 6 21.22 5.29 -5.66
N TRP A 7 21.74 6.51 -5.76
CA TRP A 7 20.95 7.73 -5.88
C TRP A 7 20.04 7.71 -7.11
N LEU A 8 20.50 7.17 -8.25
CA LEU A 8 19.68 7.00 -9.45
C LEU A 8 18.47 6.12 -9.19
N SER A 9 18.66 4.99 -8.50
CA SER A 9 17.57 4.07 -8.18
C SER A 9 16.56 4.71 -7.24
N TRP A 10 17.03 5.47 -6.25
CA TRP A 10 16.17 6.22 -5.33
C TRP A 10 15.39 7.32 -6.05
N ALA A 11 16.08 8.15 -6.85
CA ALA A 11 15.45 9.19 -7.64
C ALA A 11 14.40 8.63 -8.61
N ALA A 12 14.72 7.51 -9.29
CA ALA A 12 13.78 6.82 -10.17
C ALA A 12 12.55 6.28 -9.42
N ALA A 13 12.72 5.72 -8.22
CA ALA A 13 11.59 5.26 -7.41
C ALA A 13 10.70 6.43 -6.94
N ILE A 14 11.28 7.55 -6.50
CA ILE A 14 10.52 8.74 -6.10
C ILE A 14 9.82 9.38 -7.30
N ALA A 15 10.49 9.47 -8.46
CA ALA A 15 9.88 9.97 -9.69
C ALA A 15 8.72 9.08 -10.15
N ALA A 16 8.88 7.76 -10.10
CA ALA A 16 7.82 6.80 -10.41
C ALA A 16 6.65 6.92 -9.41
N ALA A 17 6.93 7.05 -8.11
CA ALA A 17 5.92 7.26 -7.08
C ALA A 17 5.10 8.54 -7.35
N TYR A 18 5.77 9.65 -7.64
CA TYR A 18 5.13 10.93 -7.96
C TYR A 18 4.33 10.85 -9.26
N GLY A 19 4.91 10.29 -10.33
CA GLY A 19 4.27 10.13 -11.63
C GLY A 19 3.02 9.26 -11.57
N LEU A 20 3.10 8.11 -10.89
CA LEU A 20 1.94 7.25 -10.64
C LEU A 20 0.88 7.97 -9.83
N LYS A 21 1.29 8.72 -8.78
CA LYS A 21 0.35 9.50 -7.95
C LYS A 21 -0.39 10.55 -8.78
N LEU A 22 0.32 11.27 -9.63
CA LEU A 22 -0.27 12.31 -10.47
C LEU A 22 -1.24 11.70 -11.48
N ALA A 23 -0.84 10.62 -12.16
CA ALA A 23 -1.65 9.94 -13.16
C ALA A 23 -2.95 9.36 -12.56
N TYR A 24 -2.86 8.65 -11.42
CA TYR A 24 -4.06 7.98 -10.88
C TYR A 24 -5.02 8.94 -10.14
N SER A 25 -4.56 10.11 -9.67
CA SER A 25 -5.42 11.04 -8.93
C SER A 25 -6.59 11.59 -9.76
N ARG A 26 -6.50 11.48 -11.09
CA ARG A 26 -7.52 11.90 -12.06
C ARG A 26 -8.10 10.74 -12.89
N ALA A 27 -7.70 9.50 -12.58
CA ALA A 27 -8.03 8.34 -13.39
C ALA A 27 -9.45 7.82 -13.10
N ALA A 28 -10.20 7.52 -14.16
CA ALA A 28 -11.47 6.80 -14.07
C ALA A 28 -11.24 5.29 -13.90
N ALA A 29 -12.31 4.53 -13.62
CA ALA A 29 -12.21 3.09 -13.42
C ALA A 29 -11.66 2.35 -14.66
N ALA A 30 -11.98 2.84 -15.86
CA ALA A 30 -11.47 2.29 -17.12
C ALA A 30 -9.95 2.47 -17.26
N ASP A 31 -9.41 3.63 -16.89
CA ASP A 31 -7.97 3.92 -16.95
C ASP A 31 -7.16 3.03 -16.01
N LEU A 32 -7.81 2.52 -14.95
CA LEU A 32 -7.22 1.64 -13.95
C LEU A 32 -7.51 0.16 -14.21
N ALA A 33 -8.01 -0.21 -15.39
CA ALA A 33 -8.35 -1.59 -15.73
C ALA A 33 -7.17 -2.56 -15.53
N TRP A 34 -5.94 -2.13 -15.82
CA TRP A 34 -4.74 -2.95 -15.67
C TRP A 34 -4.55 -3.49 -14.24
N ILE A 35 -4.99 -2.78 -13.19
CA ILE A 35 -4.90 -3.23 -11.80
C ILE A 35 -6.27 -3.62 -11.21
N LEU A 36 -7.35 -2.97 -11.66
CA LEU A 36 -8.70 -3.25 -11.19
C LEU A 36 -9.24 -4.56 -11.75
N VAL A 37 -9.01 -4.91 -13.02
CA VAL A 37 -9.46 -6.18 -13.60
C VAL A 37 -8.90 -7.38 -12.83
N PRO A 38 -7.58 -7.53 -12.62
CA PRO A 38 -7.06 -8.68 -11.89
C PRO A 38 -7.50 -8.67 -10.42
N THR A 39 -7.63 -7.50 -9.79
CA THR A 39 -8.16 -7.40 -8.41
C THR A 39 -9.63 -7.84 -8.35
N ALA A 40 -10.48 -7.36 -9.26
CA ALA A 40 -11.89 -7.71 -9.30
C ALA A 40 -12.09 -9.22 -9.55
N ARG A 41 -11.29 -9.80 -10.45
CA ARG A 41 -11.28 -11.25 -10.68
C ARG A 41 -10.86 -12.03 -9.43
N ALA A 42 -9.83 -11.58 -8.73
CA ALA A 42 -9.38 -12.24 -7.50
C ALA A 42 -10.44 -12.14 -6.37
N VAL A 43 -11.09 -10.99 -6.21
CA VAL A 43 -12.21 -10.82 -5.28
C VAL A 43 -13.37 -11.73 -5.67
N GLY A 44 -13.79 -11.72 -6.94
CA GLY A 44 -14.87 -12.57 -7.43
C GLY A 44 -14.58 -14.05 -7.24
N TRP A 45 -13.35 -14.49 -7.52
CA TRP A 45 -12.92 -15.86 -7.27
C TRP A 45 -12.99 -16.26 -5.79
N LEU A 46 -12.52 -15.42 -4.87
CA LEU A 46 -12.61 -15.69 -3.43
C LEU A 46 -14.05 -15.70 -2.90
N ARG A 47 -14.93 -14.91 -3.51
CA ARG A 47 -16.34 -14.74 -3.11
C ARG A 47 -17.29 -15.73 -3.81
N GLY A 48 -16.83 -16.40 -4.87
CA GLY A 48 -17.71 -17.22 -5.71
C GLY A 48 -18.67 -16.40 -6.57
N GLU A 49 -18.30 -15.18 -6.93
CA GLU A 49 -19.14 -14.21 -7.63
C GLU A 49 -18.47 -13.70 -8.91
N THR A 50 -19.26 -13.28 -9.90
CA THR A 50 -18.73 -12.65 -11.13
C THR A 50 -19.10 -11.17 -11.15
N LEU A 51 -18.10 -10.29 -10.96
CA LEU A 51 -18.32 -8.86 -10.99
C LEU A 51 -18.48 -8.34 -12.42
N THR A 52 -19.36 -7.37 -12.60
CA THR A 52 -19.61 -6.71 -13.88
C THR A 52 -19.02 -5.30 -13.89
N PHE A 53 -18.47 -4.88 -15.02
CA PHE A 53 -17.91 -3.53 -15.14
C PHE A 53 -18.99 -2.50 -15.43
N ASN A 54 -19.06 -1.46 -14.60
CA ASN A 54 -19.87 -0.27 -14.80
C ASN A 54 -18.94 0.94 -15.01
N PRO A 55 -19.02 1.65 -16.15
CA PRO A 55 -18.15 2.80 -16.44
C PRO A 55 -18.23 3.93 -15.42
N ALA A 56 -19.38 4.12 -14.76
CA ALA A 56 -19.59 5.20 -13.80
C ALA A 56 -19.01 4.90 -12.40
N SER A 57 -19.02 3.63 -11.98
CA SER A 57 -18.73 3.26 -10.58
C SER A 57 -17.58 2.27 -10.39
N GLY A 58 -17.20 1.51 -11.42
CA GLY A 58 -16.18 0.46 -11.36
C GLY A 58 -16.78 -0.95 -11.45
N TRP A 59 -16.20 -1.93 -10.75
CA TRP A 59 -16.67 -3.32 -10.81
C TRP A 59 -17.72 -3.59 -9.74
N VAL A 60 -18.92 -3.99 -10.15
CA VAL A 60 -20.10 -4.14 -9.29
C VAL A 60 -20.39 -5.62 -9.01
N ALA A 61 -20.75 -5.94 -7.77
CA ALA A 61 -21.25 -7.27 -7.41
C ALA A 61 -22.61 -7.58 -8.08
N PRO A 62 -22.96 -8.86 -8.33
CA PRO A 62 -24.22 -9.21 -9.00
C PRO A 62 -25.49 -8.69 -8.30
N ASP A 63 -25.48 -8.64 -6.98
CA ASP A 63 -26.58 -8.16 -6.14
C ASP A 63 -26.49 -6.65 -5.85
N GLY A 64 -25.47 -5.97 -6.38
CA GLY A 64 -25.21 -4.55 -6.12
C GLY A 64 -24.72 -4.23 -4.71
N SER A 65 -24.37 -5.23 -3.89
CA SER A 65 -24.02 -5.04 -2.47
C SER A 65 -22.70 -4.28 -2.25
N TYR A 66 -21.77 -4.35 -3.20
CA TYR A 66 -20.52 -3.59 -3.15
C TYR A 66 -19.99 -3.23 -4.54
N VAL A 67 -19.10 -2.23 -4.56
CA VAL A 67 -18.40 -1.78 -5.77
C VAL A 67 -16.90 -1.66 -5.53
N ILE A 68 -16.11 -2.12 -6.49
CA ILE A 68 -14.66 -1.90 -6.55
C ILE A 68 -14.41 -0.67 -7.42
N ALA A 69 -14.47 0.49 -6.76
CA ALA A 69 -14.24 1.81 -7.34
C ALA A 69 -12.75 2.11 -7.58
N PRO A 70 -12.38 3.19 -8.32
CA PRO A 70 -10.99 3.63 -8.49
C PRO A 70 -10.21 3.78 -7.18
N ALA A 71 -10.88 4.21 -6.10
CA ALA A 71 -10.29 4.31 -4.76
C ALA A 71 -9.81 2.95 -4.20
N CYS A 72 -10.34 1.84 -4.71
CA CYS A 72 -9.95 0.48 -4.37
C CYS A 72 -8.84 -0.06 -5.27
N ALA A 73 -8.20 0.74 -6.14
CA ALA A 73 -7.16 0.23 -7.04
C ALA A 73 -5.84 -0.18 -6.35
N GLY A 74 -5.64 0.17 -5.08
CA GLY A 74 -4.43 -0.22 -4.34
C GLY A 74 -3.14 0.50 -4.78
N ILE A 75 -3.21 1.49 -5.68
CA ILE A 75 -2.03 2.18 -6.25
C ILE A 75 -1.15 2.82 -5.17
N ASN A 76 -1.75 3.38 -4.11
CA ASN A 76 -0.97 3.90 -2.99
C ASN A 76 -0.11 2.81 -2.32
N PHE A 77 -0.64 1.59 -2.20
CA PHE A 77 0.10 0.47 -1.64
C PHE A 77 1.17 -0.03 -2.60
N LEU A 78 0.90 -0.06 -3.91
CA LEU A 78 1.91 -0.35 -4.94
C LEU A 78 3.11 0.60 -4.83
N ILE A 79 2.84 1.91 -4.75
CA ILE A 79 3.86 2.95 -4.58
C ILE A 79 4.67 2.70 -3.29
N LEU A 80 4.00 2.37 -2.18
CA LEU A 80 4.65 2.08 -0.90
C LEU A 80 5.59 0.88 -1.00
N VAL A 81 5.13 -0.24 -1.56
CA VAL A 81 5.95 -1.45 -1.69
C VAL A 81 7.16 -1.19 -2.57
N LEU A 82 6.98 -0.54 -3.73
CA LEU A 82 8.09 -0.17 -4.61
C LEU A 82 9.10 0.75 -3.90
N THR A 83 8.62 1.80 -3.22
CA THR A 83 9.46 2.77 -2.52
C THR A 83 10.26 2.10 -1.41
N VAL A 84 9.62 1.30 -0.56
CA VAL A 84 10.29 0.59 0.53
C VAL A 84 11.30 -0.43 -0.02
N ALA A 85 10.95 -1.16 -1.08
CA ALA A 85 11.84 -2.14 -1.70
C ALA A 85 13.10 -1.50 -2.32
N VAL A 86 12.95 -0.35 -3.00
CA VAL A 86 14.08 0.30 -3.67
C VAL A 86 14.92 1.11 -2.69
N LEU A 87 14.31 1.94 -1.84
CA LEU A 87 15.05 2.73 -0.85
C LEU A 87 15.75 1.81 0.18
N GLY A 88 15.04 0.77 0.61
CA GLY A 88 15.50 -0.15 1.65
C GLY A 88 16.61 -1.11 1.22
N PHE A 89 16.74 -1.43 -0.07
CA PHE A 89 17.61 -2.53 -0.51
C PHE A 89 18.51 -2.25 -1.71
N ALA A 90 18.21 -1.26 -2.57
CA ALA A 90 19.06 -0.97 -3.74
C ALA A 90 20.49 -0.55 -3.38
N HIS A 91 20.70 -0.01 -2.17
CA HIS A 91 22.01 0.34 -1.64
C HIS A 91 22.92 -0.88 -1.40
N ARG A 92 22.36 -2.09 -1.26
CA ARG A 92 23.11 -3.33 -1.07
C ARG A 92 23.74 -3.84 -2.36
N LEU A 93 23.29 -3.32 -3.50
CA LEU A 93 23.70 -3.77 -4.83
C LEU A 93 24.86 -2.93 -5.36
N ARG A 94 25.90 -3.62 -5.82
CA ARG A 94 27.17 -3.01 -6.26
C ARG A 94 27.19 -2.56 -7.73
N SER A 95 26.44 -3.23 -8.61
CA SER A 95 26.45 -2.94 -10.05
C SER A 95 25.17 -2.24 -10.51
N PRO A 96 25.24 -1.33 -11.52
CA PRO A 96 24.06 -0.70 -12.10
C PRO A 96 23.07 -1.70 -12.70
N ARG A 97 23.55 -2.76 -13.36
CA ARG A 97 22.70 -3.83 -13.90
C ARG A 97 21.92 -4.56 -12.82
N ALA A 98 22.57 -4.89 -11.69
CA ALA A 98 21.88 -5.50 -10.56
C ALA A 98 20.82 -4.56 -9.96
N ARG A 99 21.11 -3.25 -9.87
CA ARG A 99 20.12 -2.26 -9.40
C ARG A 99 18.93 -2.13 -10.34
N LEU A 100 19.15 -2.15 -11.65
CA LEU A 100 18.06 -2.16 -12.63
C LEU A 100 17.22 -3.44 -12.50
N GLY A 101 17.86 -4.61 -12.43
CA GLY A 101 17.17 -5.88 -12.22
C GLY A 101 16.36 -5.89 -10.91
N TRP A 102 16.91 -5.35 -9.82
CA TRP A 102 16.21 -5.19 -8.55
C TRP A 102 15.02 -4.25 -8.66
N TRP A 103 15.15 -3.15 -9.39
CA TRP A 103 14.07 -2.19 -9.58
C TRP A 103 12.90 -2.82 -10.35
N LEU A 104 13.20 -3.54 -11.45
CA LEU A 104 12.19 -4.26 -12.23
C LEU A 104 11.52 -5.38 -11.41
N ALA A 105 12.31 -6.16 -10.67
CA ALA A 105 11.79 -7.17 -9.76
C ALA A 105 10.94 -6.57 -8.63
N SER A 106 11.34 -5.42 -8.09
CA SER A 106 10.58 -4.68 -7.06
C SER A 106 9.26 -4.16 -7.61
N LEU A 107 9.22 -3.67 -8.85
CA LEU A 107 8.00 -3.22 -9.49
C LEU A 107 7.03 -4.39 -9.74
N ALA A 108 7.52 -5.50 -10.28
CA ALA A 108 6.72 -6.71 -10.49
C ALA A 108 6.19 -7.26 -9.15
N GLY A 109 7.06 -7.35 -8.14
CA GLY A 109 6.69 -7.78 -6.79
C GLY A 109 5.69 -6.85 -6.13
N ALA A 110 5.83 -5.53 -6.29
CA ALA A 110 4.88 -4.54 -5.79
C ALA A 110 3.50 -4.69 -6.46
N TYR A 111 3.46 -4.94 -7.76
CA TYR A 111 2.22 -5.18 -8.49
C TYR A 111 1.48 -6.43 -7.98
N VAL A 112 2.18 -7.56 -7.88
CA VAL A 112 1.61 -8.82 -7.37
C VAL A 112 1.15 -8.68 -5.92
N ALA A 113 2.00 -8.11 -5.06
CA ALA A 113 1.66 -7.87 -3.66
C ALA A 113 0.44 -6.94 -3.53
N THR A 114 0.32 -5.95 -4.41
CA THR A 114 -0.84 -5.05 -4.42
C THR A 114 -2.11 -5.79 -4.74
N ILE A 115 -2.14 -6.61 -5.80
CA ILE A 115 -3.32 -7.41 -6.12
C ILE A 115 -3.70 -8.29 -4.93
N ALA A 116 -2.76 -9.01 -4.33
CA ALA A 116 -3.04 -9.91 -3.22
C ALA A 116 -3.56 -9.17 -1.96
N VAL A 117 -2.83 -8.16 -1.49
CA VAL A 117 -3.17 -7.44 -0.25
C VAL A 117 -4.43 -6.61 -0.43
N ASN A 118 -4.62 -6.00 -1.60
CA ASN A 118 -5.81 -5.20 -1.89
C ASN A 118 -7.06 -6.08 -2.09
N THR A 119 -6.91 -7.29 -2.65
CA THR A 119 -7.99 -8.29 -2.67
C THR A 119 -8.43 -8.63 -1.25
N LEU A 120 -7.49 -8.95 -0.35
CA LEU A 120 -7.79 -9.22 1.06
C LEU A 120 -8.48 -8.02 1.73
N ARG A 121 -7.99 -6.81 1.48
CA ARG A 121 -8.59 -5.58 2.00
C ARG A 121 -10.04 -5.40 1.56
N ILE A 122 -10.34 -5.64 0.27
CA ILE A 122 -11.69 -5.50 -0.27
C ILE A 122 -12.61 -6.56 0.34
N VAL A 123 -12.21 -7.84 0.35
CA VAL A 123 -13.02 -8.91 0.94
C VAL A 123 -13.27 -8.65 2.43
N ALA A 124 -12.24 -8.28 3.19
CA ALA A 124 -12.39 -7.94 4.60
C ALA A 124 -13.30 -6.73 4.81
N ALA A 125 -13.26 -5.74 3.92
CA ALA A 125 -14.16 -4.58 4.00
C ALA A 125 -15.62 -4.99 3.74
N VAL A 126 -15.87 -5.85 2.75
CA VAL A 126 -17.21 -6.38 2.47
C VAL A 126 -17.74 -7.14 3.69
N GLU A 127 -16.95 -8.05 4.28
CA GLU A 127 -17.39 -8.76 5.49
C GLU A 127 -17.60 -7.82 6.68
N LEU A 128 -16.74 -6.81 6.86
CA LEU A 128 -16.92 -5.80 7.90
C LEU A 128 -18.26 -5.07 7.78
N TYR A 129 -18.69 -4.73 6.55
CA TYR A 129 -20.01 -4.14 6.32
C TYR A 129 -21.15 -5.13 6.62
N ARG A 130 -20.95 -6.43 6.39
CA ARG A 130 -21.96 -7.47 6.66
C ARG A 130 -22.15 -7.73 8.16
N PHE A 131 -21.10 -7.65 8.96
CA PHE A 131 -21.20 -7.78 10.44
C PHE A 131 -21.90 -6.59 11.11
N GLY A 132 -22.13 -5.50 10.37
CA GLY A 132 -22.84 -4.32 10.85
C GLY A 132 -21.93 -3.29 11.51
N PRO A 133 -22.53 -2.27 12.16
CA PRO A 133 -21.77 -1.16 12.74
C PRO A 133 -20.79 -1.62 13.83
N VAL A 134 -19.56 -1.14 13.77
CA VAL A 134 -18.59 -1.30 14.85
C VAL A 134 -18.86 -0.25 15.92
N ALA A 135 -19.08 -0.69 17.16
CA ALA A 135 -19.38 0.20 18.27
C ALA A 135 -18.32 1.32 18.40
N GLY A 136 -18.78 2.56 18.45
CA GLY A 136 -17.92 3.75 18.56
C GLY A 136 -17.22 4.18 17.26
N LEU A 137 -17.43 3.51 16.13
CA LEU A 137 -16.86 3.89 14.83
C LEU A 137 -17.94 4.11 13.77
N THR A 138 -17.78 5.16 12.97
CA THR A 138 -18.56 5.31 11.74
C THR A 138 -18.11 4.25 10.72
N PRO A 139 -18.98 3.82 9.78
CA PRO A 139 -18.60 2.83 8.78
C PRO A 139 -17.36 3.26 7.96
N GLU A 140 -17.27 4.56 7.66
CA GLU A 140 -16.11 5.13 6.98
C GLU A 140 -14.83 5.05 7.83
N ALA A 141 -14.92 5.34 9.14
CA ALA A 141 -13.79 5.22 10.06
C ALA A 141 -13.33 3.76 10.21
N ALA A 142 -14.27 2.82 10.31
CA ALA A 142 -13.97 1.39 10.41
C ALA A 142 -13.27 0.88 9.13
N HIS A 143 -13.77 1.26 7.96
CA HIS A 143 -13.14 0.94 6.67
C HIS A 143 -11.72 1.52 6.55
N ARG A 144 -11.51 2.77 6.99
CA ARG A 144 -10.19 3.41 7.01
C ARG A 144 -9.23 2.67 7.95
N LEU A 145 -9.67 2.36 9.17
CA LEU A 145 -8.87 1.63 10.16
C LEU A 145 -8.46 0.25 9.63
N LEU A 146 -9.40 -0.52 9.07
CA LEU A 146 -9.13 -1.82 8.45
C LEU A 146 -8.05 -1.69 7.36
N GLY A 147 -8.19 -0.69 6.48
CA GLY A 147 -7.19 -0.41 5.45
C GLY A 147 -5.80 -0.10 6.00
N ILE A 148 -5.72 0.70 7.07
CA ILE A 148 -4.45 1.04 7.73
C ILE A 148 -3.80 -0.23 8.30
N LEU A 149 -4.56 -1.03 9.04
CA LEU A 149 -4.06 -2.25 9.68
C LEU A 149 -3.55 -3.26 8.64
N ILE A 150 -4.31 -3.52 7.58
CA ILE A 150 -3.91 -4.47 6.53
C ILE A 150 -2.65 -3.97 5.80
N TYR A 151 -2.63 -2.71 5.36
CA TYR A 151 -1.51 -2.19 4.58
C TYR A 151 -0.23 -2.04 5.41
N LEU A 152 -0.31 -1.50 6.63
CA LEU A 152 0.89 -1.33 7.46
C LEU A 152 1.49 -2.69 7.84
N SER A 153 0.63 -3.67 8.18
CA SER A 153 1.07 -5.03 8.48
C SER A 153 1.70 -5.69 7.25
N ALA A 154 1.04 -5.65 6.10
CA ALA A 154 1.56 -6.24 4.87
C ALA A 154 2.89 -5.60 4.44
N LEU A 155 3.00 -4.26 4.51
CA LEU A 155 4.23 -3.54 4.18
C LEU A 155 5.39 -3.92 5.12
N TRP A 156 5.11 -4.11 6.41
CA TRP A 156 6.08 -4.58 7.38
C TRP A 156 6.54 -6.03 7.09
N TRP A 157 5.60 -6.93 6.83
CA TRP A 157 5.90 -8.32 6.45
C TRP A 157 6.74 -8.39 5.17
N LEU A 158 6.40 -7.60 4.15
CA LEU A 158 7.19 -7.50 2.92
C LEU A 158 8.59 -6.95 3.19
N TYR A 159 8.73 -5.89 3.99
CA TYR A 159 10.03 -5.36 4.36
C TYR A 159 10.90 -6.41 5.05
N THR A 160 10.36 -7.09 6.05
CA THR A 160 11.11 -8.11 6.81
C THR A 160 11.46 -9.33 5.96
N ALA A 161 10.58 -9.74 5.04
CA ALA A 161 10.88 -10.78 4.06
C ALA A 161 12.04 -10.36 3.14
N LEU A 162 11.99 -9.15 2.57
CA LEU A 162 13.07 -8.61 1.73
C LEU A 162 14.38 -8.43 2.51
N ASP A 163 14.32 -8.02 3.78
CA ASP A 163 15.50 -7.90 4.62
C ASP A 163 16.19 -9.25 4.84
N ARG A 164 15.41 -10.30 5.13
CA ARG A 164 15.92 -11.68 5.24
C ARG A 164 16.50 -12.18 3.92
N LEU A 165 15.79 -12.00 2.80
CA LEU A 165 16.23 -12.44 1.47
C LEU A 165 17.51 -11.74 1.00
N THR A 166 17.77 -10.53 1.50
CA THR A 166 18.96 -9.73 1.16
C THR A 166 20.02 -9.74 2.26
N GLY A 167 19.97 -10.71 3.18
CA GLY A 167 21.01 -10.97 4.19
C GLY A 167 21.10 -9.93 5.32
N GLY A 168 20.04 -9.16 5.55
CA GLY A 168 19.99 -8.10 6.55
C GLY A 168 19.62 -8.56 7.96
N ARG A 169 20.02 -7.74 8.94
CA ARG A 169 19.66 -7.83 10.36
C ARG A 169 19.24 -6.46 10.92
N ARG A 170 18.69 -5.58 10.08
CA ARG A 170 18.40 -4.17 10.45
C ARG A 170 16.90 -3.96 10.64
N SER A 171 16.54 -3.13 11.63
CA SER A 171 15.17 -2.64 11.77
C SER A 171 14.91 -1.53 10.75
N GLY A 172 14.04 -1.77 9.77
CA GLY A 172 13.55 -0.75 8.84
C GLY A 172 12.24 -0.10 9.26
N ALA A 173 11.91 -0.14 10.55
CA ALA A 173 10.65 0.39 11.06
C ALA A 173 10.45 1.86 10.70
N LEU A 174 11.51 2.68 10.80
CA LEU A 174 11.49 4.08 10.39
C LEU A 174 11.23 4.25 8.89
N LEU A 175 11.80 3.39 8.04
CA LEU A 175 11.56 3.44 6.60
C LEU A 175 10.11 3.05 6.27
N VAL A 176 9.63 1.95 6.84
CA VAL A 176 8.26 1.43 6.60
C VAL A 176 7.22 2.45 7.07
N VAL A 177 7.33 2.90 8.32
CA VAL A 177 6.39 3.86 8.91
C VAL A 177 6.55 5.24 8.26
N GLY A 178 7.78 5.69 8.03
CA GLY A 178 8.04 6.97 7.39
C GLY A 178 7.51 7.04 5.95
N ALA A 179 7.71 5.98 5.16
CA ALA A 179 7.15 5.88 3.81
C ALA A 179 5.61 5.87 3.85
N TYR A 180 5.03 5.11 4.79
CA TYR A 180 3.58 5.04 4.98
C TYR A 180 3.00 6.41 5.32
N LEU A 181 3.51 7.08 6.36
CA LEU A 181 3.09 8.41 6.78
C LEU A 181 3.32 9.46 5.69
N GLY A 182 4.44 9.41 4.98
CA GLY A 182 4.71 10.29 3.84
C GLY A 182 3.61 10.15 2.78
N MET A 183 3.26 8.91 2.42
CA MET A 183 2.23 8.65 1.41
C MET A 183 0.82 9.06 1.85
N THR A 184 0.48 8.88 3.13
CA THR A 184 -0.87 9.15 3.66
C THR A 184 -1.08 10.59 4.09
N LEU A 185 -0.02 11.29 4.52
CA LEU A 185 -0.11 12.65 5.06
C LEU A 185 0.46 13.68 4.07
N VAL A 186 1.69 13.50 3.63
CA VAL A 186 2.39 14.53 2.87
C VAL A 186 1.83 14.62 1.45
N VAL A 187 1.57 13.48 0.81
CA VAL A 187 1.16 13.51 -0.60
C VAL A 187 -0.20 14.17 -0.83
N PRO A 188 -1.27 13.90 -0.05
CA PRO A 188 -2.54 14.63 -0.21
C PRO A 188 -2.40 16.15 -0.12
N LEU A 189 -1.55 16.64 0.79
CA LEU A 189 -1.23 18.07 0.92
C LEU A 189 -0.52 18.62 -0.31
N LEU A 190 0.47 17.89 -0.85
CA LEU A 190 1.18 18.30 -2.06
C LEU A 190 0.29 18.29 -3.31
N THR A 191 -0.69 17.39 -3.36
CA THR A 191 -1.65 17.32 -4.49
C THR A 191 -2.83 18.29 -4.34
N GLY A 192 -2.94 19.03 -3.23
CA GLY A 192 -4.02 20.00 -3.00
C GLY A 192 -5.39 19.40 -2.69
N HIS A 193 -5.48 18.10 -2.39
CA HIS A 193 -6.74 17.39 -2.12
C HIS A 193 -6.73 16.70 -0.74
N PRO A 194 -6.57 17.43 0.37
CA PRO A 194 -6.57 16.81 1.70
C PRO A 194 -7.93 16.19 2.07
N GLY A 195 -9.03 16.68 1.50
CA GLY A 195 -10.39 16.25 1.83
C GLY A 195 -10.91 16.86 3.15
N ALA A 196 -12.24 16.94 3.31
CA ALA A 196 -12.86 17.61 4.45
C ALA A 196 -12.54 16.96 5.81
N ARG A 197 -12.20 15.66 5.82
CA ARG A 197 -11.87 14.87 7.02
C ARG A 197 -10.38 14.56 7.14
N TYR A 198 -9.53 15.37 6.51
CA TYR A 198 -8.08 15.15 6.50
C TYR A 198 -7.49 15.05 7.91
N ALA A 199 -7.91 15.94 8.83
CA ALA A 199 -7.39 15.97 10.19
C ALA A 199 -7.71 14.67 10.96
N GLU A 200 -8.93 14.16 10.84
CA GLU A 200 -9.31 12.87 11.45
C GLU A 200 -8.50 11.71 10.86
N HIS A 201 -8.32 11.69 9.54
CA HIS A 201 -7.50 10.68 8.88
C HIS A 201 -6.05 10.77 9.35
N ALA A 202 -5.50 11.98 9.44
CA ALA A 202 -4.13 12.24 9.84
C ALA A 202 -3.87 11.84 11.29
N MET A 203 -4.81 12.13 12.19
CA MET A 203 -4.73 11.72 13.59
C MET A 203 -4.79 10.19 13.71
N MET A 204 -5.74 9.55 13.04
CA MET A 204 -5.91 8.09 13.07
C MET A 204 -4.66 7.37 12.56
N VAL A 205 -4.12 7.79 11.42
CA VAL A 205 -2.94 7.13 10.84
C VAL A 205 -1.69 7.34 11.69
N SER A 206 -1.52 8.54 12.27
CA SER A 206 -0.39 8.85 13.15
C SER A 206 -0.45 8.05 14.44
N LEU A 207 -1.64 7.91 15.04
CA LEU A 207 -1.85 7.12 16.25
C LEU A 207 -1.52 5.64 16.01
N ILE A 208 -2.06 5.04 14.95
CA ILE A 208 -1.84 3.62 14.64
C ILE A 208 -0.37 3.36 14.30
N ALA A 209 0.27 4.25 13.54
CA ALA A 209 1.71 4.17 13.27
C ALA A 209 2.55 4.26 14.55
N GLY A 210 2.18 5.15 15.48
CA GLY A 210 2.82 5.27 16.79
C GLY A 210 2.68 4.01 17.64
N LEU A 211 1.47 3.46 17.73
CA LEU A 211 1.20 2.20 18.44
C LEU A 211 1.97 1.03 17.83
N PHE A 212 2.04 0.95 16.51
CA PHE A 212 2.83 -0.05 15.80
C PHE A 212 4.32 0.06 16.18
N MET A 213 4.88 1.27 16.16
CA MET A 213 6.28 1.51 16.57
C MET A 213 6.51 1.16 18.04
N ALA A 214 5.60 1.54 18.94
CA ALA A 214 5.71 1.25 20.37
C ALA A 214 5.66 -0.26 20.65
N GLY A 215 4.75 -1.00 20.01
CA GLY A 215 4.67 -2.46 20.11
C GLY A 215 5.95 -3.14 19.60
N ARG A 216 6.51 -2.66 18.49
CA ARG A 216 7.78 -3.16 17.97
C ARG A 216 8.94 -2.91 18.93
N TRP A 217 9.01 -1.72 19.53
CA TRP A 217 10.02 -1.39 20.52
C TRP A 217 9.91 -2.29 21.76
N ALA A 218 8.70 -2.55 22.24
CA ALA A 218 8.46 -3.45 23.37
C ALA A 218 8.93 -4.88 23.10
N VAL A 219 8.63 -5.43 21.91
CA VAL A 219 9.11 -6.77 21.50
C VAL A 219 10.64 -6.83 21.45
N LEU A 220 11.28 -5.84 20.82
CA LEU A 220 12.74 -5.78 20.75
C LEU A 220 13.40 -5.62 22.13
N ARG A 221 12.73 -4.97 23.08
CA ARG A 221 13.22 -4.83 24.46
C ARG A 221 13.16 -6.16 25.19
N ARG A 222 12.11 -6.97 24.97
CA ARG A 222 11.98 -8.32 25.55
C ARG A 222 13.01 -9.31 25.00
N GLU A 223 13.34 -9.23 23.71
CA GLU A 223 14.36 -10.10 23.09
C GLU A 223 15.80 -9.79 23.58
N ARG A 224 16.02 -8.66 24.26
CA ARG A 224 17.32 -8.21 24.77
C ARG A 224 17.47 -8.37 26.29
N ALA A 225 16.40 -8.69 26.99
CA ALA A 225 16.37 -8.92 28.43
C ALA A 225 16.51 -10.41 28.72
#